data_AF-X1KU51-F1
#
_entry.id   AF-X1KU51-F1
#
_cell.length_a   1.000
_cell.length_b   1.000
_cell.length_c   1.000
_cell.angle_alpha   90.00
_cell.angle_beta   90.00
_cell.angle_gamma   90.00
#
_symmetry.space_group_name_H-M   'P 1'
#
loop_
_entity.id
_entity.type
_entity.pdbx_description
1 polymer ?
#
loop_
_entity_poly.entity_id
_entity_poly.type
_entity_poly.pdbx_seq_one_letter_code
_entity_poly.pdbx_strand_id
1 'polypeptide(L)'
;WDDCMASRLWNFRNSLSWGKWEGSEVWPVNTRNRELCAVSELQQNRCPTCGEAIEWQKKPVDSVWLLIWGAVDIGAGYYELPDIRPP
;
A
#
# COMPACT_ATOMS: atom_id res chain seq x y z
N TRP A 1 -6.51 -26.84 -15.77
CA TRP A 1 -6.83 -25.60 -15.05
C TRP A 1 -7.29 -26.03 -13.66
N ASP A 2 -6.71 -25.49 -12.58
CA ASP A 2 -7.12 -25.81 -11.21
C ASP A 2 -8.02 -24.68 -10.67
N ASP A 3 -9.30 -24.99 -10.50
CA ASP A 3 -10.32 -24.00 -10.11
C ASP A 3 -10.19 -23.56 -8.65
N CYS A 4 -9.71 -24.43 -7.77
CA CYS A 4 -9.45 -24.09 -6.37
C CYS A 4 -8.28 -23.12 -6.25
N MET A 5 -7.22 -23.33 -7.04
CA MET A 5 -6.09 -22.41 -7.10
C MET A 5 -6.50 -21.07 -7.73
N ALA A 6 -7.27 -21.09 -8.83
CA ALA A 6 -7.75 -19.88 -9.48
C ALA A 6 -8.67 -19.04 -8.56
N SER A 7 -9.55 -19.69 -7.80
CA SER A 7 -10.38 -19.04 -6.78
C SER A 7 -9.54 -18.36 -5.70
N ARG A 8 -8.45 -18.98 -5.27
CA ARG A 8 -7.53 -18.41 -4.26
C ARG A 8 -6.67 -17.26 -4.79
N LEU A 9 -6.44 -17.24 -6.11
CA LEU A 9 -5.73 -16.16 -6.79
C LEU A 9 -6.65 -15.00 -7.18
N TRP A 10 -7.97 -15.16 -7.04
CA TRP A 10 -8.92 -14.07 -7.25
C TRP A 10 -8.66 -12.94 -6.24
N ASN A 11 -8.34 -11.74 -6.73
CA ASN A 11 -7.84 -10.59 -5.96
C ASN A 11 -6.47 -10.74 -5.29
N PHE A 12 -5.71 -11.81 -5.58
CA PHE A 12 -4.34 -11.93 -5.10
C PHE A 12 -3.43 -10.92 -5.81
N ARG A 13 -2.88 -9.96 -5.06
CA ARG A 13 -1.96 -8.94 -5.58
C ARG A 13 -0.55 -9.25 -5.08
N ASN A 14 0.23 -9.90 -5.92
CA ASN A 14 1.63 -10.18 -5.65
C ASN A 14 2.44 -8.88 -5.80
N SER A 15 2.91 -8.33 -4.68
CA SER A 15 3.79 -7.15 -4.64
C SER A 15 5.25 -7.51 -4.36
N LEU A 16 5.59 -8.80 -4.25
CA LEU A 16 6.81 -9.27 -3.59
C LEU A 16 7.66 -10.24 -4.41
N SER A 17 7.35 -10.53 -5.67
CA SER A 17 8.23 -11.39 -6.45
C SER A 17 8.18 -11.10 -7.94
N TRP A 18 9.37 -10.91 -8.52
CA TRP A 18 9.60 -10.97 -9.96
C TRP A 18 10.75 -11.96 -10.20
N GLY A 19 10.48 -13.05 -10.95
CA GLY A 19 11.46 -14.13 -11.16
C GLY A 19 10.84 -15.40 -11.74
N LYS A 20 11.68 -16.40 -12.00
CA LYS A 20 11.23 -17.77 -12.32
C LYS A 20 10.86 -18.50 -11.03
N TRP A 21 9.71 -19.17 -11.02
CA TRP A 21 9.26 -20.00 -9.89
C TRP A 21 10.21 -21.18 -9.60
N GLU A 22 10.92 -21.62 -10.62
CA GLU A 22 11.98 -22.64 -10.52
C GLU A 22 13.32 -21.94 -10.35
N GLY A 23 13.70 -21.67 -9.10
CA GLY A 23 14.98 -21.07 -8.76
C GLY A 23 15.02 -20.51 -7.34
N SER A 24 16.23 -20.30 -6.83
CA SER A 24 16.41 -19.50 -5.60
C SER A 24 15.94 -18.07 -5.85
N GLU A 25 15.25 -17.48 -4.88
CA GLU A 25 14.78 -16.10 -4.91
C GLU A 25 15.94 -15.15 -5.24
N VAL A 26 15.89 -14.53 -6.42
CA VAL A 26 17.00 -13.70 -6.95
C VAL A 26 17.09 -12.36 -6.22
N TRP A 27 15.96 -11.88 -5.72
CA TRP A 27 15.84 -10.63 -4.98
C TRP A 27 15.09 -10.93 -3.70
N PRO A 28 15.76 -11.22 -2.57
CA PRO A 28 15.07 -11.40 -1.30
C PRO A 28 14.30 -10.11 -1.04
N VAL A 29 12.98 -10.17 -1.14
CA VAL A 29 12.18 -9.00 -0.79
C VAL A 29 12.20 -8.94 0.72
N ASN A 30 13.20 -8.20 1.23
CA ASN A 30 13.40 -7.99 2.64
C ASN A 30 12.06 -7.51 3.22
N THR A 31 11.37 -8.40 3.92
CA THR A 31 9.98 -8.31 4.39
C THR A 31 9.82 -7.29 5.53
N ARG A 32 10.43 -6.12 5.36
CA ARG A 32 10.34 -4.93 6.18
C ARG A 32 10.18 -3.68 5.31
N ASN A 33 9.53 -3.79 4.15
CA ASN A 33 8.98 -2.59 3.52
C ASN A 33 7.85 -2.08 4.41
N ARG A 34 8.20 -1.22 5.37
CA ARG A 34 7.27 -0.49 6.25
C ARG A 34 6.11 0.12 5.45
N GLU A 35 6.41 0.55 4.22
CA GLU A 35 5.46 1.05 3.22
C GLU A 35 4.40 0.00 2.84
N LEU A 36 4.77 -1.27 2.60
CA LEU A 36 3.81 -2.33 2.27
C LEU A 36 2.92 -2.69 3.46
N CYS A 37 3.47 -2.71 4.68
CA CYS A 37 2.67 -2.87 5.88
C CYS A 37 1.70 -1.69 6.06
N ALA A 38 2.17 -0.46 5.81
CA ALA A 38 1.34 0.73 5.91
C ALA A 38 0.19 0.72 4.90
N VAL A 39 0.46 0.39 3.64
CA VAL A 39 -0.57 0.23 2.60
C VAL A 39 -1.58 -0.86 2.96
N SER A 40 -1.13 -1.98 3.56
CA SER A 40 -2.03 -3.06 3.99
C SER A 40 -2.98 -2.65 5.12
N GLU A 41 -2.50 -1.87 6.10
CA GLU A 41 -3.33 -1.32 7.16
C GLU A 41 -4.33 -0.29 6.61
N LEU A 42 -3.88 0.61 5.72
CA LEU A 42 -4.74 1.62 5.07
C LEU A 42 -5.87 0.98 4.24
N GLN A 43 -5.59 -0.14 3.55
CA GLN A 43 -6.61 -0.91 2.84
C GLN A 43 -7.67 -1.53 3.76
N GLN A 44 -7.31 -1.80 5.01
CA GLN A 44 -8.22 -2.31 6.04
C GLN A 44 -8.89 -1.17 6.82
N ASN A 45 -8.77 0.08 6.35
CA ASN A 45 -9.21 1.29 7.04
C ASN A 45 -8.62 1.40 8.44
N ARG A 46 -7.34 1.06 8.60
CA ARG A 46 -6.61 1.21 9.86
C ARG A 46 -5.40 2.11 9.70
N CYS A 47 -5.12 2.86 10.75
CA CYS A 47 -3.96 3.74 10.80
C CYS A 47 -2.67 2.91 10.90
N PRO A 48 -1.71 3.12 9.99
CA PRO A 48 -0.46 2.36 10.01
C PRO A 48 0.46 2.70 11.20
N THR A 49 0.17 3.79 11.93
CA THR A 49 0.95 4.24 13.09
C THR A 49 0.31 3.86 14.42
N CYS A 50 -1.01 4.06 14.58
CA CYS A 50 -1.72 3.80 15.85
C CYS A 50 -2.67 2.60 15.81
N GLY A 51 -2.99 2.04 14.64
CA GLY A 51 -3.91 0.91 14.49
C GLY A 51 -5.40 1.24 14.63
N GLU A 52 -5.75 2.50 14.89
CA GLU A 52 -7.15 2.94 14.99
C GLU A 52 -7.85 2.93 13.63
N ALA A 53 -9.19 2.86 13.65
CA ALA A 53 -9.98 2.90 12.43
C ALA A 53 -9.88 4.29 11.77
N ILE A 54 -9.56 4.33 10.48
CA ILE A 54 -9.55 5.54 9.66
C ILE A 54 -10.91 5.70 9.00
N GLU A 55 -11.48 6.90 9.15
CA GLU A 55 -12.60 7.35 8.33
C GLU A 55 -12.08 8.29 7.22
N TRP A 56 -12.14 7.83 5.97
CA TRP A 56 -11.76 8.64 4.83
C TRP A 56 -12.84 9.69 4.54
N GLN A 57 -12.51 10.98 4.70
CA GLN A 57 -13.40 12.05 4.26
C GLN A 57 -13.58 12.01 2.74
N LYS A 58 -14.77 12.38 2.26
CA LYS A 58 -15.16 12.18 0.85
C LYS A 58 -14.55 13.24 -0.06
N LYS A 59 -13.43 12.87 -0.69
CA LYS A 59 -13.15 12.86 -2.14
C LYS A 59 -11.64 12.65 -2.34
N PRO A 60 -11.21 11.83 -3.31
CA PRO A 60 -9.82 11.86 -3.76
C PRO A 60 -9.46 13.28 -4.17
N VAL A 61 -8.26 13.70 -3.79
CA VAL A 61 -7.74 15.04 -4.11
C VAL A 61 -6.81 14.92 -5.31
N ASP A 62 -6.79 15.94 -6.17
CA ASP A 62 -5.87 15.98 -7.31
C ASP A 62 -4.41 16.04 -6.86
N SER A 63 -3.52 15.45 -7.67
CA SER A 63 -2.06 15.48 -7.49
C SER A 63 -1.47 16.88 -7.23
N VAL A 64 -2.05 17.94 -7.80
CA VAL A 64 -1.60 19.32 -7.57
C VAL A 64 -1.75 19.72 -6.10
N TRP A 65 -2.84 19.33 -5.45
CA TRP A 65 -3.05 19.61 -4.02
C TRP A 65 -2.11 18.80 -3.13
N LEU A 66 -1.84 17.55 -3.49
CA LEU A 66 -0.87 16.71 -2.78
C LEU A 66 0.52 17.35 -2.80
N LEU A 67 0.92 17.93 -3.93
CA LEU A 67 2.19 18.66 -4.05
C LEU A 67 2.21 19.92 -3.18
N ILE A 68 1.13 20.71 -3.20
CA ILE A 68 1.02 21.95 -2.39
C ILE A 68 1.11 21.63 -0.89
N TRP A 69 0.50 20.53 -0.46
CA TRP A 69 0.52 20.10 0.94
C TRP A 69 1.79 19.37 1.34
N GLY A 70 2.74 19.16 0.41
CA GLY A 70 3.98 18.44 0.69
C GLY A 70 3.76 16.98 1.07
N ALA A 71 2.77 16.33 0.45
CA ALA A 71 2.42 14.95 0.75
C ALA A 71 3.52 13.99 0.31
N VAL A 72 3.76 12.94 1.10
CA VAL A 72 4.74 11.89 0.83
C VAL A 72 4.02 10.66 0.29
N ASP A 73 4.48 10.11 -0.84
CA ASP A 73 3.91 8.90 -1.42
C ASP A 73 4.25 7.68 -0.54
N ILE A 74 3.22 6.95 -0.10
CA ILE A 74 3.33 5.70 0.68
C ILE A 74 3.16 4.48 -0.23
N GLY A 75 2.76 4.70 -1.49
CA GLY A 75 2.51 3.67 -2.48
C GLY A 75 1.02 3.31 -2.64
N ALA A 76 0.70 2.60 -3.71
CA ALA A 76 -0.66 2.18 -4.07
C ALA A 76 -1.70 3.33 -4.15
N GLY A 77 -1.24 4.57 -4.37
CA GLY A 77 -2.09 5.76 -4.45
C GLY A 77 -2.42 6.41 -3.09
N TYR A 78 -1.81 5.94 -2.00
CA TYR A 78 -1.92 6.56 -0.68
C TYR A 78 -0.80 7.57 -0.47
N TYR A 79 -1.14 8.70 0.15
CA TYR A 79 -0.21 9.77 0.46
C TYR A 79 -0.32 10.16 1.94
N GLU A 80 0.82 10.37 2.58
CA GLU A 80 0.92 10.88 3.94
C GLU A 80 0.98 12.40 3.89
N LEU A 81 0.09 13.07 4.63
CA LEU A 81 0.16 14.51 4.81
C LEU A 81 1.04 14.82 6.03
N PRO A 82 1.87 15.89 5.98
CA PRO A 82 2.64 16.31 7.13
C PRO A 82 1.71 16.78 8.27
N ASP A 83 2.09 16.48 9.51
CA ASP A 83 1.33 16.86 10.72
C ASP A 83 1.09 18.38 10.82
N ILE A 84 2.07 19.17 10.39
CA ILE A 84 2.00 20.62 10.36
C ILE A 84 1.54 21.04 8.96
N ARG A 85 0.28 21.43 8.84
CA ARG A 85 -0.24 22.07 7.63
C ARG A 85 0.04 23.57 7.70
N PRO A 86 0.69 24.18 6.68
CA PRO A 86 0.71 25.63 6.59
C PRO A 86 -0.74 26.16 6.54
N PRO A 87 -1.01 27.31 7.18
CA PRO A 87 -2.36 27.88 7.28
C PRO A 87 -2.99 28.19 5.92
#